data_AF-A0A452Z6C2-F1
#
_entry.id   AF-A0A452Z6C2-F1
#
_cell.length_a   1.000
_cell.length_b   1.000
_cell.length_c   1.000
_cell.angle_alpha   90.00
_cell.angle_beta   90.00
_cell.angle_gamma   90.00
#
_symmetry.space_group_name_H-M   'P 1'
#
loop_
_entity.id
_entity.type
_entity.pdbx_description
1 polymer ?
#
loop_
_entity_poly.entity_id
_entity_poly.type
_entity_poly.pdbx_seq_one_letter_code
_entity_poly.pdbx_strand_id
1 'polypeptide(L)' 'MGKGEVWVNGESIGRYWVSFKAPSGQPSQSL' A
#
# COMPACT_ATOMS: atom_id res chain seq x y z
N MET A 1 7.80 -2.56 8.01
CA MET A 1 6.92 -1.41 7.68
C MET A 1 5.50 -1.95 7.55
N GLY A 2 4.65 -1.76 8.57
CA GLY A 2 3.33 -2.42 8.65
C GLY A 2 2.17 -1.60 8.08
N LYS A 3 2.28 -0.27 8.12
CA LYS A 3 1.31 0.72 7.62
C LYS A 3 2.04 2.04 7.40
N GLY A 4 1.62 2.81 6.39
CA GLY A 4 2.16 4.16 6.16
C GLY A 4 1.71 4.76 4.84
N GLU A 5 2.44 5.76 4.38
CA GLU A 5 2.27 6.44 3.09
C GLU A 5 3.55 6.26 2.26
N VAL A 6 3.41 6.13 0.95
CA VAL A 6 4.51 5.91 0.01
C VAL A 6 4.69 7.13 -0.87
N TRP A 7 5.94 7.51 -1.05
CA TRP A 7 6.35 8.62 -1.89
C TRP A 7 7.35 8.13 -2.93
N VAL A 8 7.21 8.58 -4.18
CA VAL A 8 8.14 8.28 -5.29
C VAL A 8 8.49 9.60 -5.97
N ASN A 9 9.78 9.94 -6.02
CA ASN A 9 10.27 11.18 -6.63
C ASN A 9 9.60 12.46 -6.09
N GLY A 10 9.24 12.49 -4.80
CA GLY A 10 8.58 13.64 -4.16
C GLY A 10 7.07 13.68 -4.35
N GLU A 11 6.48 12.71 -5.05
CA GLU A 11 5.03 12.59 -5.24
C GLU A 11 4.47 11.50 -4.33
N SER A 12 3.36 11.80 -3.62
CA SER A 12 2.65 10.79 -2.83
C SER A 12 1.88 9.86 -3.76
N ILE A 13 2.16 8.56 -3.67
CA ILE A 13 1.44 7.51 -4.40
C ILE A 13 0.41 6.80 -3.50
N GLY A 14 0.18 7.34 -2.30
CA GLY A 14 -0.88 6.91 -1.40
C GLY A 14 -0.43 6.01 -0.26
N ARG A 15 -1.43 5.43 0.41
CA ARG A 15 -1.25 4.70 1.67
C ARG A 15 -1.13 3.21 1.45
N TYR A 16 -0.30 2.57 2.27
CA TYR A 16 -0.18 1.11 2.31
C TYR A 16 -0.45 0.59 3.73
N TRP A 17 -0.99 -0.62 3.80
CA TRP A 17 -1.15 -1.37 5.04
C TRP A 17 -1.08 -2.86 4.71
N VAL A 18 -0.06 -3.56 5.23
CA VAL A 18 0.22 -4.96 4.87
C VAL A 18 -0.93 -5.92 5.25
N SER A 19 -1.71 -5.60 6.29
CA SER A 19 -2.86 -6.41 6.70
C SER A 19 -4.17 -6.03 5.99
N PHE A 20 -4.16 -4.99 5.15
CA PHE A 20 -5.33 -4.61 4.38
C PHE A 20 -5.45 -5.47 3.13
N LYS A 21 -6.66 -5.98 2.89
CA LYS A 21 -7.04 -6.65 1.65
C LYS A 21 -8.06 -5.77 0.94
N ALA A 22 -7.92 -5.64 -0.37
CA ALA A 22 -8.94 -5.03 -1.20
C ALA A 22 -10.27 -5.80 -1.05
N PRO A 23 -11.43 -5.23 -1.45
CA PRO A 23 -12.71 -5.95 -1.44
C PRO A 23 -12.67 -7.29 -2.19
N SER A 24 -11.77 -7.44 -3.18
CA SER A 24 -11.49 -8.68 -3.90
C SER A 24 -10.74 -9.75 -3.08
N GLY A 25 -10.36 -9.46 -1.84
CA GLY A 25 -9.57 -10.33 -0.97
C GLY A 25 -8.07 -10.36 -1.30
N GLN A 26 -7.63 -9.61 -2.31
CA GLN A 26 -6.23 -9.57 -2.74
C GLN A 26 -5.44 -8.52 -1.96
N PRO A 27 -4.19 -8.80 -1.58
CA PRO A 27 -3.30 -7.78 -1.04
C PRO A 27 -3.00 -6.73 -2.13
N SER A 28 -2.84 -5.47 -1.73
CA SER A 28 -2.39 -4.43 -2.66
C SER A 28 -0.90 -4.56 -3.04
N GLN A 29 -0.18 -5.50 -2.43
CA GLN A 29 1.25 -5.72 -2.60
C GLN A 29 1.49 -6.97 -3.45
N SER A 30 2.23 -6.82 -4.54
CA SER A 30 2.69 -7.88 -5.44
C SER A 30 4.22 -7.99 -5.40
N LEU A 31 4.77 -9.16 -5.78
CA LEU A 31 6.20 -9.36 -6.02
C LEU A 31 6.59 -8.90 -7.43
#